data_AF-H0YEX1-F1
#
_entry.id   AF-H0YEX1-F1
#
_cell.length_a   1.000
_cell.length_b   1.000
_cell.length_c   1.000
_cell.angle_alpha   90.00
_cell.angle_beta   90.00
_cell.angle_gamma   90.00
#
_symmetry.space_group_name_H-M   'P 1'
#
loop_
_entity.id
_entity.type
_entity.pdbx_description
1 polymer ?
#
loop_
_entity_poly.entity_id
_entity_poly.type
_entity_poly.pdbx_seq_one_letter_code
_entity_poly.pdbx_strand_id
1 'polypeptide(L)'
;VISQLRILGRSITAGSKFDREIWSNELSPVLNLWKKLNQCPLAWQSKWEGPEDPLQYLRGLVARALAIQNWVDKAEKQALLSETLDLSELFHPDTFLNALRQETARAVGRSVDSLKFVASWKGRLQEAKLQIKISGLLLEGCSFDGNQLSENQLDSPSVSSVLPCFMGWIPQDACGPYSPDECISLPVYTSAERDRVVTNIDVPCGGNQDQWIQCGAALFLKNQ
;
A
#
# COMPACT_ATOMS: atom_id res chain seq x y z
N VAL A 1 1.00 36.04 8.65
CA VAL A 1 0.50 35.24 9.80
C VAL A 1 0.10 36.14 10.96
N ILE A 2 1.01 36.94 11.54
CA ILE A 2 0.72 37.83 12.68
C ILE A 2 -0.39 38.85 12.38
N SER A 3 -0.45 39.39 11.16
CA SER A 3 -1.48 40.35 10.75
C SER A 3 -2.89 39.75 10.69
N GLN A 4 -3.04 38.45 10.36
CA GLN A 4 -4.35 37.78 10.33
C GLN A 4 -4.80 37.33 11.72
N LEU A 5 -3.86 36.95 12.60
CA LEU A 5 -4.16 36.64 14.00
C LEU A 5 -4.67 37.85 14.79
N ARG A 6 -4.26 39.06 14.41
CA ARG A 6 -4.73 40.31 15.03
C ARG A 6 -6.21 40.62 14.75
N ILE A 7 -6.79 40.05 13.70
CA ILE A 7 -8.21 40.23 13.33
C ILE A 7 -9.14 39.49 14.30
N LEU A 8 -8.68 38.37 14.88
CA LEU A 8 -9.45 37.56 15.83
C LEU A 8 -9.56 38.18 17.24
N GLY A 9 -8.82 39.25 17.53
CA GLY A 9 -8.86 39.96 18.81
C GLY A 9 -10.02 40.96 18.90
N ARG A 10 -11.27 40.50 19.04
CA ARG A 10 -12.39 41.36 19.44
C ARG A 10 -12.79 41.14 20.90
N SER A 11 -13.10 42.25 21.57
CA SER A 11 -13.70 42.29 22.91
C SER A 11 -15.10 41.69 22.88
N ILE A 12 -15.32 40.63 23.67
CA ILE A 12 -16.62 39.98 23.82
C ILE A 12 -17.51 40.92 24.65
N THR A 13 -18.44 41.61 24.00
CA THR A 13 -19.52 42.32 24.71
C THR A 13 -20.55 41.32 25.20
N ALA A 14 -20.89 41.40 26.49
CA ALA A 14 -21.87 40.54 27.13
C ALA A 14 -23.25 40.66 26.44
N GLY A 15 -23.75 39.56 25.87
CA GLY A 15 -25.11 39.45 25.32
C GLY A 15 -25.23 39.03 23.83
N SER A 16 -24.13 38.85 23.10
CA SER A 16 -24.18 38.40 21.70
C SER A 16 -24.46 36.89 21.57
N LYS A 17 -25.53 36.51 20.86
CA LYS A 17 -25.82 35.10 20.49
C LYS A 17 -24.78 34.61 19.48
N PHE A 18 -24.45 33.32 19.52
CA PHE A 18 -23.52 32.69 18.59
C PHE A 18 -24.04 32.80 17.15
N ASP A 19 -23.31 33.53 16.30
CA ASP A 19 -23.61 33.69 14.89
C ASP A 19 -22.63 32.88 14.03
N ARG A 20 -23.14 31.79 13.45
CA ARG A 20 -22.35 30.84 12.66
C ARG A 20 -21.71 31.48 11.43
N GLU A 21 -22.38 32.44 10.78
CA GLU A 21 -21.88 33.06 9.55
C GLU A 21 -20.74 34.03 9.85
N ILE A 22 -20.85 34.80 10.94
CA ILE A 22 -19.79 35.70 11.39
C ILE A 22 -18.54 34.88 11.77
N TRP A 23 -18.69 33.83 12.58
CA TRP A 23 -17.56 32.98 12.96
C TRP A 23 -16.95 32.25 11.77
N SER A 24 -17.75 31.81 10.80
CA SER A 24 -17.25 31.20 9.56
C SER A 24 -16.39 32.19 8.77
N ASN A 25 -16.84 33.43 8.58
CA ASN A 25 -16.10 34.44 7.84
C ASN A 25 -14.80 34.87 8.53
N GLU A 26 -14.81 35.01 9.86
CA GLU A 26 -13.63 35.42 10.63
C GLU A 26 -12.58 34.31 10.76
N LEU A 27 -13.00 33.05 10.92
CA LEU A 27 -12.07 31.92 11.05
C LEU A 27 -11.58 31.39 9.70
N SER A 28 -12.33 31.58 8.62
CA SER A 28 -11.99 31.06 7.28
C SER A 28 -10.56 31.39 6.83
N PRO A 29 -10.04 32.63 6.97
CA PRO A 29 -8.66 32.95 6.56
C PRO A 29 -7.60 32.14 7.33
N VAL A 30 -7.75 32.02 8.65
CA VAL A 30 -6.80 31.28 9.49
C VAL A 30 -6.92 29.77 9.25
N LEU A 31 -8.13 29.24 9.10
CA LEU A 31 -8.36 27.84 8.75
C LEU A 31 -7.78 27.49 7.37
N ASN A 32 -7.93 28.38 6.39
CA ASN A 32 -7.36 28.19 5.05
C ASN A 32 -5.82 28.26 5.06
N LEU A 33 -5.23 29.16 5.87
CA LEU A 33 -3.78 29.21 6.06
C LEU A 33 -3.27 27.94 6.75
N TRP A 34 -3.95 27.51 7.81
CA TRP A 34 -3.61 26.29 8.54
C TRP A 34 -3.69 25.06 7.62
N LYS A 35 -4.74 24.96 6.80
CA LYS A 35 -4.89 23.93 5.78
C LYS A 35 -3.73 23.94 4.77
N LYS A 36 -3.34 25.13 4.26
CA LYS A 36 -2.20 25.26 3.33
C LYS A 36 -0.86 24.87 3.96
N LEU A 37 -0.68 25.12 5.25
CA LEU A 37 0.54 24.76 5.98
C LEU A 37 0.61 23.27 6.29
N ASN A 38 -0.54 22.61 6.46
CA ASN A 38 -0.64 21.20 6.81
C ASN A 38 -0.98 20.29 5.62
N GLN A 39 -0.83 20.77 4.38
CA GLN A 39 -1.00 19.95 3.18
C GLN A 39 0.34 19.74 2.48
N CYS A 40 0.59 18.50 2.05
CA CYS A 40 1.78 18.18 1.27
C CYS A 40 1.79 19.00 -0.03
N PRO A 41 2.89 19.73 -0.34
CA PRO A 41 2.97 20.52 -1.56
C PRO A 41 2.83 19.65 -2.82
N LEU A 42 2.08 20.12 -3.82
CA LEU A 42 1.90 19.42 -5.10
C LEU A 42 3.23 19.09 -5.81
N ALA A 43 4.24 19.94 -5.64
CA ALA A 43 5.57 19.68 -6.18
C ALA A 43 6.20 18.40 -5.59
N TRP A 44 5.94 18.07 -4.33
CA TRP A 44 6.40 16.82 -3.70
C TRP A 44 5.59 15.64 -4.19
N GLN A 45 4.25 15.78 -4.20
CA GLN A 45 3.35 14.73 -4.73
C GLN A 45 3.66 14.36 -6.19
N SER A 46 4.14 15.32 -7.00
CA SER A 46 4.58 15.03 -8.38
C SER A 46 5.85 14.17 -8.49
N LYS A 47 6.63 14.05 -7.41
CA LYS A 47 7.86 13.26 -7.34
C LYS A 47 7.62 11.90 -6.69
N TRP A 48 6.85 11.88 -5.62
CA TRP A 48 6.38 10.67 -4.98
C TRP A 48 4.97 10.94 -4.45
N GLU A 49 4.02 10.16 -4.92
CA GLU A 49 2.64 10.18 -4.41
C GLU A 49 2.63 9.52 -3.03
N GLY A 50 2.82 10.33 -2.00
CA GLY A 50 2.86 9.92 -0.61
C GLY A 50 1.67 10.45 0.20
N PRO A 51 1.68 10.27 1.54
CA PRO A 51 0.64 10.76 2.41
C PRO A 51 0.37 12.26 2.25
N GLU A 52 -0.89 12.68 2.35
CA GLU A 52 -1.26 14.10 2.29
C GLU A 52 -0.72 14.92 3.47
N ASP A 53 -0.53 14.25 4.63
CA ASP A 53 0.07 14.84 5.82
C ASP A 53 1.59 15.05 5.62
N PRO A 54 2.11 16.29 5.69
CA PRO A 54 3.52 16.58 5.45
C PRO A 54 4.48 15.86 6.40
N LEU A 55 4.08 15.61 7.65
CA LEU A 55 4.94 14.95 8.63
C LEU A 55 5.03 13.45 8.32
N GLN A 56 3.91 12.80 7.99
CA GLN A 56 3.90 11.41 7.51
C GLN A 56 4.67 11.26 6.20
N TYR A 57 4.51 12.21 5.26
CA TYR A 57 5.28 12.23 4.03
C TYR A 57 6.79 12.27 4.31
N LEU A 58 7.26 13.21 5.14
CA LEU A 58 8.69 13.31 5.46
C LEU A 58 9.22 12.08 6.19
N ARG A 59 8.42 11.48 7.09
CA ARG A 59 8.79 10.22 7.78
C ARG A 59 8.94 9.09 6.78
N GLY A 60 7.95 8.87 5.92
CA GLY A 60 8.01 7.84 4.88
C GLY A 60 9.15 8.05 3.90
N LEU A 61 9.44 9.31 3.51
CA LEU A 61 10.57 9.66 2.64
C LEU A 61 11.90 9.23 3.26
N VAL A 62 12.14 9.63 4.52
CA VAL A 62 13.39 9.33 5.23
C VAL A 62 13.51 7.82 5.48
N ALA A 63 12.44 7.16 5.90
CA ALA A 63 12.43 5.72 6.15
C ALA A 63 12.77 4.93 4.88
N ARG A 64 12.15 5.27 3.75
CA ARG A 64 12.47 4.66 2.44
C ARG A 64 13.90 4.97 2.00
N ALA A 65 14.36 6.21 2.14
CA ALA A 65 15.73 6.59 1.79
C ALA A 65 16.79 5.80 2.58
N LEU A 66 16.53 5.51 3.85
CA LEU A 66 17.38 4.64 4.67
C LEU A 66 17.24 3.16 4.26
N ALA A 67 16.01 2.68 4.03
CA ALA A 67 15.78 1.31 3.61
C ALA A 67 16.46 0.99 2.27
N ILE A 68 16.42 1.90 1.30
CA ILE A 68 17.05 1.73 -0.01
C ILE A 68 18.57 1.47 0.10
N GLN A 69 19.26 2.03 1.11
CA GLN A 69 20.67 1.70 1.32
C GLN A 69 20.86 0.21 1.64
N ASN A 70 19.99 -0.37 2.48
CA ASN A 70 20.00 -1.80 2.75
C ASN A 70 19.63 -2.62 1.50
N TRP A 71 18.72 -2.14 0.65
CA TRP A 71 18.40 -2.81 -0.61
C TRP A 71 19.59 -2.85 -1.57
N VAL A 72 20.33 -1.74 -1.67
CA VAL A 72 21.56 -1.66 -2.48
C VAL A 72 22.60 -2.64 -1.95
N ASP A 73 22.86 -2.65 -0.64
CA ASP A 73 23.80 -3.59 -0.03
C ASP A 73 23.45 -5.06 -0.30
N LYS A 74 22.16 -5.42 -0.23
CA LYS A 74 21.67 -6.78 -0.55
C LYS A 74 21.83 -7.11 -2.03
N ALA A 75 21.58 -6.14 -2.91
CA ALA A 75 21.70 -6.30 -4.35
C ALA A 75 23.16 -6.49 -4.79
N GLU A 76 24.10 -5.69 -4.26
CA GLU A 76 25.54 -5.82 -4.56
C GLU A 76 26.10 -7.18 -4.15
N LYS A 77 25.57 -7.75 -3.06
CA LYS A 77 25.93 -9.09 -2.56
C LYS A 77 25.20 -10.23 -3.28
N GLN A 78 24.37 -9.93 -4.29
CA GLN A 78 23.51 -10.90 -4.98
C GLN A 78 22.58 -11.71 -4.04
N ALA A 79 22.23 -11.12 -2.88
CA ALA A 79 21.40 -11.75 -1.86
C ALA A 79 19.96 -11.20 -1.84
N LEU A 80 19.64 -10.24 -2.70
CA LEU A 80 18.33 -9.56 -2.69
C LEU A 80 17.15 -10.54 -2.80
N LEU A 81 17.22 -11.52 -3.70
CA LEU A 81 16.13 -12.47 -3.95
C LEU A 81 16.04 -13.60 -2.90
N SER A 82 17.09 -13.82 -2.10
CA SER A 82 17.11 -14.86 -1.06
C SER A 82 16.58 -14.38 0.29
N GLU A 83 16.59 -13.07 0.52
CA GLU A 83 16.07 -12.45 1.72
C GLU A 83 14.55 -12.18 1.69
N THR A 84 14.01 -11.81 2.86
CA THR A 84 12.63 -11.31 2.95
C THR A 84 12.63 -9.80 2.72
N LEU A 85 11.76 -9.34 1.81
CA LEU A 85 11.66 -7.94 1.39
C LEU A 85 10.29 -7.37 1.79
N ASP A 86 10.25 -6.05 2.05
CA ASP A 86 9.01 -5.31 2.30
C ASP A 86 8.81 -4.27 1.19
N LEU A 87 7.75 -4.41 0.40
CA LEU A 87 7.47 -3.50 -0.72
C LEU A 87 7.14 -2.07 -0.27
N SER A 88 6.78 -1.87 1.01
CA SER A 88 6.57 -0.54 1.59
C SER A 88 7.86 0.28 1.72
N GLU A 89 9.03 -0.31 1.44
CA GLU A 89 10.31 0.39 1.46
C GLU A 89 10.65 1.07 0.11
N LEU A 90 9.91 0.77 -0.96
CA LEU A 90 10.16 1.24 -2.32
C LEU A 90 9.22 2.39 -2.71
N PHE A 91 9.71 3.44 -3.35
CA PHE A 91 8.84 4.52 -3.87
C PHE A 91 7.91 4.05 -5.01
N HIS A 92 8.37 3.10 -5.82
CA HIS A 92 7.63 2.55 -6.96
C HIS A 92 7.70 1.01 -6.97
N PRO A 93 6.93 0.34 -6.09
CA PRO A 93 6.98 -1.12 -5.93
C PRO A 93 6.52 -1.88 -7.19
N ASP A 94 5.58 -1.32 -7.95
CA ASP A 94 5.12 -1.82 -9.25
C ASP A 94 6.26 -1.90 -10.28
N THR A 95 7.11 -0.88 -10.31
CA THR A 95 8.28 -0.80 -11.18
C THR A 95 9.30 -1.88 -10.83
N PHE A 96 9.50 -2.14 -9.54
CA PHE A 96 10.34 -3.25 -9.08
C PHE A 96 9.77 -4.62 -9.50
N LEU A 97 8.46 -4.85 -9.32
CA LEU A 97 7.81 -6.09 -9.77
C LEU A 97 7.91 -6.27 -11.29
N ASN A 98 7.83 -5.18 -12.06
CA ASN A 98 8.03 -5.20 -13.51
C ASN A 98 9.49 -5.44 -13.91
N ALA A 99 10.46 -4.93 -13.14
CA ALA A 99 11.87 -5.25 -13.34
C ALA A 99 12.13 -6.75 -13.12
N LEU A 100 11.56 -7.32 -12.04
CA LEU A 100 11.59 -8.77 -11.78
C LEU A 100 10.93 -9.56 -12.92
N ARG A 101 9.83 -9.05 -13.50
CA ARG A 101 9.20 -9.64 -14.69
C ARG A 101 10.15 -9.73 -15.87
N GLN A 102 10.84 -8.63 -16.17
CA GLN A 102 11.79 -8.56 -17.29
C GLN A 102 12.99 -9.47 -17.07
N GLU A 103 13.53 -9.52 -15.85
CA GLU A 103 14.64 -10.41 -15.52
C GLU A 103 14.22 -11.89 -15.61
N THR A 104 13.02 -12.22 -15.14
CA THR A 104 12.46 -13.57 -15.25
C THR A 104 12.27 -13.96 -16.72
N ALA A 105 11.74 -13.06 -17.55
CA ALA A 105 11.58 -13.30 -18.99
C ALA A 105 12.92 -13.60 -19.68
N ARG A 106 13.98 -12.85 -19.34
CA ARG A 106 15.34 -13.11 -19.84
C ARG A 106 15.88 -14.45 -19.36
N ALA A 107 15.69 -14.79 -18.08
CA ALA A 107 16.16 -16.04 -17.49
C ALA A 107 15.44 -17.29 -18.04
N VAL A 108 14.17 -17.15 -18.42
CA VAL A 108 13.36 -18.23 -19.02
C VAL A 108 13.50 -18.26 -20.55
N GLY A 109 13.98 -17.20 -21.18
CA GLY A 109 14.12 -17.10 -22.63
C GLY A 109 12.77 -16.97 -23.35
N ARG A 110 11.78 -16.32 -22.72
CA ARG A 110 10.43 -16.11 -23.27
C ARG A 110 10.06 -14.62 -23.29
N SER A 111 9.03 -14.27 -24.05
CA SER A 111 8.50 -12.90 -24.05
C SER A 111 7.95 -12.51 -22.68
N VAL A 112 8.13 -11.24 -22.30
CA VAL A 112 7.56 -10.63 -21.08
C VAL A 112 6.04 -10.84 -21.02
N ASP A 113 5.37 -10.84 -22.17
CA ASP A 113 3.91 -10.99 -22.30
C ASP A 113 3.43 -12.43 -22.11
N SER A 114 4.33 -13.41 -22.12
CA SER A 114 4.00 -14.83 -21.90
C SER A 114 4.09 -15.26 -20.43
N LEU A 115 4.25 -14.30 -19.53
CA LEU A 115 4.34 -14.52 -18.09
C LEU A 115 3.05 -14.06 -17.39
N LYS A 116 2.73 -14.70 -16.27
CA LYS A 116 1.68 -14.29 -15.32
C LYS A 116 2.28 -14.15 -13.92
N PHE A 117 1.77 -13.17 -13.17
CA PHE A 117 2.18 -12.93 -11.79
C PHE A 117 1.42 -13.86 -10.85
N VAL A 118 2.11 -14.49 -9.91
CA VAL A 118 1.50 -15.37 -8.92
C VAL A 118 2.13 -15.15 -7.54
N ALA A 119 1.33 -15.38 -6.50
CA ALA A 119 1.81 -15.45 -5.13
C ALA A 119 1.42 -16.79 -4.48
N SER A 120 2.15 -17.20 -3.46
CA SER A 120 1.86 -18.41 -2.68
C SER A 120 2.26 -18.26 -1.22
N TRP A 121 1.36 -18.68 -0.34
CA TRP A 121 1.57 -18.90 1.09
C TRP A 121 1.90 -20.37 1.43
N LYS A 122 1.71 -21.31 0.49
CA LYS A 122 2.04 -22.74 0.66
C LYS A 122 3.54 -23.04 0.55
N GLY A 123 4.36 -22.05 0.21
CA GLY A 123 5.80 -22.17 0.08
C GLY A 123 6.34 -21.65 -1.25
N ARG A 124 7.53 -22.13 -1.63
CA ARG A 124 8.23 -21.69 -2.85
C ARG A 124 7.47 -22.08 -4.11
N LEU A 125 7.53 -21.20 -5.10
CA LEU A 125 6.96 -21.39 -6.43
C LEU A 125 7.92 -22.27 -7.26
N GLN A 126 7.46 -23.45 -7.66
CA GLN A 126 8.29 -24.41 -8.42
C GLN A 126 8.52 -23.96 -9.86
N GLU A 127 7.48 -23.41 -10.49
CA GLU A 127 7.49 -22.95 -11.89
C GLU A 127 8.15 -21.56 -12.06
N ALA A 128 8.47 -20.86 -10.96
CA ALA A 128 9.06 -19.53 -11.01
C ALA A 128 10.59 -19.63 -10.97
N LYS A 129 11.24 -19.21 -12.06
CA LYS A 129 12.70 -19.18 -12.14
C LYS A 129 13.32 -18.22 -11.14
N LEU A 130 12.70 -17.06 -10.97
CA LEU A 130 13.04 -16.05 -9.97
C LEU A 130 11.80 -15.82 -9.10
N GLN A 131 12.01 -15.75 -7.80
CA GLN A 131 10.97 -15.48 -6.82
C GLN A 131 11.52 -14.65 -5.68
N ILE A 132 10.64 -13.91 -5.02
CA ILE A 132 10.95 -13.08 -3.86
C ILE A 132 10.04 -13.47 -2.71
N LYS A 133 10.56 -13.38 -1.48
CA LYS A 133 9.74 -13.54 -0.28
C LYS A 133 9.32 -12.17 0.22
N ILE A 134 8.03 -11.85 0.14
CA ILE A 134 7.47 -10.58 0.57
C ILE A 134 6.82 -10.73 1.94
N SER A 135 7.04 -9.76 2.83
CA SER A 135 6.34 -9.61 4.09
C SER A 135 5.76 -8.20 4.23
N GLY A 136 5.05 -7.96 5.33
CA GLY A 136 4.57 -6.62 5.66
C GLY A 136 3.31 -6.19 4.92
N LEU A 137 2.63 -7.10 4.23
CA LEU A 137 1.30 -6.84 3.70
C LEU A 137 0.27 -6.76 4.83
N LEU A 138 -0.68 -5.85 4.66
CA LEU A 138 -1.83 -5.66 5.53
C LEU A 138 -3.10 -6.01 4.77
N LEU A 139 -4.12 -6.48 5.49
CA LEU A 139 -5.40 -6.91 4.96
C LEU A 139 -6.54 -6.22 5.72
N GLU A 140 -7.53 -5.75 4.98
CA GLU A 140 -8.77 -5.17 5.51
C GLU A 140 -9.98 -5.90 4.90
N GLY A 141 -11.11 -5.87 5.61
CA GLY A 141 -12.37 -6.48 5.19
C GLY A 141 -12.51 -7.97 5.51
N CYS A 142 -11.41 -8.66 5.82
CA CYS A 142 -11.40 -10.06 6.22
C CYS A 142 -10.13 -10.42 7.00
N SER A 143 -10.09 -11.64 7.53
CA SER A 143 -8.92 -12.23 8.20
C SER A 143 -8.40 -13.40 7.37
N PHE A 144 -7.07 -13.59 7.35
CA PHE A 144 -6.42 -14.64 6.57
C PHE A 144 -5.46 -15.44 7.43
N ASP A 145 -5.62 -16.77 7.43
CA ASP A 145 -4.84 -17.70 8.25
C ASP A 145 -3.64 -18.34 7.54
N GLY A 146 -3.43 -18.03 6.26
CA GLY A 146 -2.41 -18.65 5.40
C GLY A 146 -2.96 -19.66 4.40
N ASN A 147 -4.17 -20.16 4.63
CA ASN A 147 -4.82 -21.17 3.80
C ASN A 147 -6.16 -20.71 3.23
N GLN A 148 -6.93 -19.92 3.96
CA GLN A 148 -8.25 -19.44 3.55
C GLN A 148 -8.61 -18.09 4.19
N LEU A 149 -9.56 -17.40 3.57
CA LEU A 149 -10.18 -16.21 4.14
C LEU A 149 -11.24 -16.58 5.17
N SER A 150 -11.42 -15.71 6.16
CA SER A 150 -12.42 -15.82 7.21
C SER A 150 -13.04 -14.46 7.51
N GLU A 151 -14.29 -14.47 7.97
CA GLU A 151 -15.01 -13.26 8.37
C GLU A 151 -14.39 -12.66 9.64
N ASN A 152 -14.41 -11.33 9.72
CA ASN A 152 -14.01 -10.62 10.92
C ASN A 152 -15.10 -10.75 12.01
N GLN A 153 -14.65 -10.85 13.25
CA GLN A 153 -15.50 -10.85 14.45
C GLN A 153 -15.65 -9.42 15.00
N LEU A 154 -16.55 -9.23 15.97
CA LEU A 154 -16.83 -7.92 16.58
C LEU A 154 -15.59 -7.27 17.25
N ASP A 155 -14.67 -8.10 17.73
CA ASP A 155 -13.42 -7.71 18.38
C ASP A 155 -12.21 -7.76 17.43
N SER A 156 -12.42 -8.12 16.16
CA SER A 156 -11.34 -8.17 15.18
C SER A 156 -10.81 -6.76 14.87
N PRO A 157 -9.49 -6.60 14.70
CA PRO A 157 -8.92 -5.32 14.31
C PRO A 157 -9.42 -4.92 12.92
N SER A 158 -9.52 -3.61 12.66
CA SER A 158 -9.87 -3.11 11.33
C SER A 158 -8.85 -3.51 10.26
N VAL A 159 -7.60 -3.70 10.67
CA VAL A 159 -6.48 -4.10 9.81
C VAL A 159 -5.74 -5.27 10.43
N SER A 160 -5.54 -6.34 9.66
CA SER A 160 -4.78 -7.52 10.05
C SER A 160 -3.46 -7.62 9.26
N SER A 161 -2.42 -8.18 9.87
CA SER A 161 -1.16 -8.46 9.17
C SER A 161 -1.24 -9.81 8.47
N VAL A 162 -0.72 -9.86 7.25
CA VAL A 162 -0.71 -11.09 6.44
C VAL A 162 0.62 -11.82 6.59
N LEU A 163 0.57 -13.15 6.59
CA LEU A 163 1.77 -13.98 6.59
C LEU A 163 2.66 -13.69 5.38
N PRO A 164 4.00 -13.81 5.51
CA PRO A 164 4.89 -13.67 4.36
C PRO A 164 4.55 -14.66 3.25
N CYS A 165 4.63 -14.22 2.00
CA CYS A 165 4.36 -15.04 0.82
C CYS A 165 5.52 -15.00 -0.17
N PHE A 166 5.56 -16.00 -1.03
CA PHE A 166 6.44 -16.01 -2.19
C PHE A 166 5.70 -15.40 -3.38
N MET A 167 6.33 -14.46 -4.06
CA MET A 167 5.82 -13.85 -5.28
C MET A 167 6.80 -14.08 -6.43
N GLY A 168 6.28 -14.24 -7.64
CA GLY A 168 7.11 -14.44 -8.82
C GLY A 168 6.31 -14.43 -10.10
N TRP A 169 7.03 -14.54 -11.21
CA TRP A 169 6.46 -14.65 -12.54
C TRP A 169 6.64 -16.08 -13.05
N ILE A 170 5.56 -16.69 -13.52
CA ILE A 170 5.57 -18.01 -14.12
C ILE A 170 5.06 -17.95 -15.56
N PRO A 171 5.44 -18.90 -16.44
CA PRO A 171 4.85 -19.01 -17.76
C PRO A 171 3.32 -19.13 -17.69
N GLN A 172 2.61 -18.52 -18.64
CA GLN A 172 1.14 -18.53 -18.66
C GLN A 172 0.54 -19.94 -18.75
N ASP A 173 1.21 -20.82 -19.49
CA ASP A 173 0.91 -22.24 -19.68
C ASP A 173 1.25 -23.12 -18.47
N ALA A 174 2.03 -22.61 -17.51
CA ALA A 174 2.39 -23.35 -16.30
C ALA A 174 1.24 -23.41 -15.28
N CYS A 175 1.22 -24.47 -14.48
CA CYS A 175 0.24 -24.61 -13.39
C CYS A 175 0.50 -23.56 -12.31
N GLY A 176 -0.55 -22.83 -11.91
CA GLY A 176 -0.47 -21.91 -10.78
C GLY A 176 -0.36 -22.63 -9.43
N PRO A 177 -0.02 -21.91 -8.35
CA PRO A 177 0.05 -22.48 -7.00
C PRO A 177 -1.32 -22.86 -6.42
N TYR A 178 -2.40 -22.29 -6.97
CA TYR A 178 -3.77 -22.48 -6.54
C TYR A 178 -4.70 -22.71 -7.74
N SER A 179 -5.82 -23.38 -7.49
CA SER A 179 -6.90 -23.51 -8.48
C SER A 179 -7.60 -22.16 -8.66
N PRO A 180 -7.93 -21.73 -9.89
CA PRO A 180 -8.68 -20.50 -10.13
C PRO A 180 -10.01 -20.43 -9.39
N ASP A 181 -10.67 -21.57 -9.19
CA ASP A 181 -11.98 -21.65 -8.53
C ASP A 181 -11.91 -21.49 -7.01
N GLU A 182 -10.71 -21.62 -6.42
CA GLU A 182 -10.49 -21.54 -4.96
C GLU A 182 -9.89 -20.19 -4.53
N CYS A 183 -9.58 -19.31 -5.47
CA CYS A 183 -8.94 -18.03 -5.22
C CYS A 183 -9.85 -16.86 -5.55
N ILE A 184 -9.55 -15.72 -4.94
CA ILE A 184 -10.08 -14.41 -5.30
C ILE A 184 -8.91 -13.47 -5.59
N SER A 185 -9.02 -12.67 -6.65
CA SER A 185 -8.00 -11.68 -6.98
C SER A 185 -8.24 -10.42 -6.16
N LEU A 186 -7.34 -10.13 -5.21
CA LEU A 186 -7.40 -8.93 -4.37
C LEU A 186 -6.40 -7.86 -4.84
N PRO A 187 -6.82 -6.59 -4.92
CA PRO A 187 -5.91 -5.49 -5.21
C PRO A 187 -4.97 -5.24 -4.02
N VAL A 188 -3.71 -4.96 -4.32
CA VAL A 188 -2.71 -4.46 -3.37
C VAL A 188 -2.55 -2.96 -3.57
N TYR A 189 -3.07 -2.16 -2.65
CA TYR A 189 -2.95 -0.71 -2.69
C TYR A 189 -1.65 -0.22 -2.05
N THR A 190 -1.23 0.99 -2.43
CA THR A 190 -0.09 1.66 -1.78
C THR A 190 -0.38 2.08 -0.34
N SER A 191 -1.64 2.35 -0.03
CA SER A 191 -2.10 2.85 1.27
C SER A 191 -3.60 2.61 1.48
N ALA A 192 -4.12 2.99 2.66
CA ALA A 192 -5.52 2.79 3.05
C ALA A 192 -6.50 3.69 2.27
N GLU A 193 -6.03 4.75 1.63
CA GLU A 193 -6.84 5.65 0.80
C GLU A 193 -7.28 4.98 -0.51
N ARG A 194 -6.66 3.85 -0.89
CA ARG A 194 -6.99 3.05 -2.08
C ARG A 194 -6.89 3.80 -3.42
N ASP A 195 -6.03 4.81 -3.49
CA ASP A 195 -5.85 5.62 -4.70
C ASP A 195 -5.08 4.91 -5.83
N ARG A 196 -4.09 4.09 -5.47
CA ARG A 196 -3.20 3.43 -6.44
C ARG A 196 -3.00 1.96 -6.15
N VAL A 197 -3.25 1.14 -7.17
CA VAL A 197 -3.00 -0.30 -7.15
C VAL A 197 -1.56 -0.58 -7.62
N VAL A 198 -0.84 -1.39 -6.83
CA VAL A 198 0.49 -1.89 -7.16
C VAL A 198 0.39 -3.12 -8.06
N THR A 199 -0.44 -4.08 -7.66
CA THR A 199 -0.71 -5.32 -8.39
C THR A 199 -1.98 -5.99 -7.84
N ASN A 200 -2.45 -7.04 -8.50
CA ASN A 200 -3.48 -7.94 -7.98
C ASN A 200 -2.83 -9.27 -7.58
N ILE A 201 -3.30 -9.85 -6.48
CA ILE A 201 -2.81 -11.12 -5.97
C ILE A 201 -3.98 -12.06 -5.75
N ASP A 202 -3.84 -13.28 -6.26
CA ASP A 202 -4.81 -14.35 -6.02
C ASP A 202 -4.61 -14.92 -4.62
N VAL A 203 -5.62 -14.74 -3.76
CA VAL A 203 -5.64 -15.19 -2.37
C VAL A 203 -6.60 -16.37 -2.24
N PRO A 204 -6.20 -17.49 -1.61
CA PRO A 204 -7.10 -18.60 -1.32
C PRO A 204 -8.29 -18.15 -0.45
N CYS A 205 -9.51 -18.35 -0.95
CA CYS A 205 -10.72 -17.82 -0.31
C CYS A 205 -11.65 -18.90 0.24
N GLY A 206 -11.42 -20.17 -0.06
CA GLY A 206 -12.27 -21.29 0.40
C GLY A 206 -13.67 -21.31 -0.22
N GLY A 207 -13.89 -20.55 -1.29
CA GLY A 207 -15.20 -20.35 -1.93
C GLY A 207 -15.87 -19.04 -1.53
N ASN A 208 -17.14 -18.90 -1.94
CA ASN A 208 -17.99 -17.73 -1.66
C ASN A 208 -17.34 -16.37 -2.04
N GLN A 209 -16.79 -16.28 -3.26
CA GLN A 209 -16.08 -15.10 -3.75
C GLN A 209 -16.91 -13.81 -3.63
N ASP A 210 -18.21 -13.86 -3.92
CA ASP A 210 -19.12 -12.71 -3.84
C ASP A 210 -19.15 -12.07 -2.45
N GLN A 211 -19.04 -12.88 -1.39
CA GLN A 211 -19.00 -12.39 -0.03
C GLN A 211 -17.75 -11.53 0.21
N TRP A 212 -16.58 -12.00 -0.21
CA TRP A 212 -15.33 -11.27 -0.02
C TRP A 212 -15.28 -9.97 -0.82
N ILE A 213 -15.94 -9.94 -1.99
CA ILE A 213 -16.15 -8.72 -2.78
C ILE A 213 -17.04 -7.74 -2.00
N GLN A 214 -18.15 -8.19 -1.42
CA GLN A 214 -19.06 -7.36 -0.63
C GLN A 214 -18.40 -6.81 0.65
N CYS A 215 -17.50 -7.58 1.26
CA CYS A 215 -16.69 -7.13 2.40
C CYS A 215 -15.64 -6.07 2.02
N GLY A 216 -15.44 -5.79 0.73
CA GLY A 216 -14.45 -4.83 0.27
C GLY A 216 -13.02 -5.25 0.59
N ALA A 217 -12.77 -6.57 0.58
CA ALA A 217 -11.48 -7.16 0.92
C ALA A 217 -10.37 -6.57 0.03
N ALA A 218 -9.30 -6.09 0.66
CA ALA A 218 -8.17 -5.50 -0.06
C ALA A 218 -6.89 -5.64 0.74
N LEU A 219 -5.78 -5.77 0.01
CA LEU A 219 -4.44 -5.75 0.55
C LEU A 219 -3.86 -4.34 0.42
N PHE A 220 -2.95 -3.98 1.31
CA PHE A 220 -2.19 -2.74 1.17
C PHE A 220 -0.80 -2.87 1.76
N LEU A 221 0.11 -2.05 1.23
CA LEU A 221 1.44 -1.86 1.78
C LEU A 221 1.33 -1.09 3.10
N LYS A 222 2.23 -1.36 4.04
CA LYS A 222 2.33 -0.59 5.28
C LYS A 222 2.54 0.89 4.98
N ASN A 223 1.81 1.72 5.72
CA ASN A 223 2.12 3.14 5.83
C ASN A 223 3.18 3.32 6.94
N GLN A 224 4.27 4.05 6.67
CA GLN A 224 5.41 4.24 7.57
C GLN A 224 5.29 5.55 8.35
#